data_AF-B7FT69-F1
#
_entry.id   AF-B7FT69-F1
#
_cell.length_a   1.000
_cell.length_b   1.000
_cell.length_c   1.000
_cell.angle_alpha   90.00
_cell.angle_beta   90.00
_cell.angle_gamma   90.00
#
_symmetry.space_group_name_H-M   'P 1'
#
loop_
_entity.id
_entity.type
_entity.pdbx_description
1 polymer ?
#
loop_
_entity_poly.entity_id
_entity_poly.type
_entity_poly.pdbx_seq_one_letter_code
_entity_poly.pdbx_strand_id
1 'polypeptide(L)'
;MQEADSDNNKDEGFFCLLDGLSVGDLTSFAWENESDTETDERGDVSVFREVLSPLDSKEKTQQIRVSSASKIPVSEDHNRHIFPLAYKSSGYCTRDGKVQRPQVQVVDMGPRRGNGLITRTALRRGEVVYTEQTLMATQIPQTETINKREELFSIRACQNCFRSMEPITSCRTANSLASLPLPHLWPVSDVTLLDEAMKASSPRNGQDKFGRIQCRLCHAWFCTIHCKTIHNRKMGSCCIATQALESLLCFRDIDEPYEVQAAVTWAVRMFVAETQRFRVSNTLLGSLLEGFCGEASDLTALELGILSKHENGLLWTYTLQPIYESLVRLLRLTPDEQESLSLMFLHELASKAGRNGFGMLTQSPFKAYYAGILRNSGGRGSKRHEGLMKQVAQALGSQRLERGMDRVVEDKVAPEIVAVFPLTARINHSCVPNAQVQSQEFVDARIDVVALRDIAAGEEITISYIGCGRTSGSKSTSRRRRELLAKYLFTCECPRCTAKE
;
A
#
# COMPACT_ATOMS: atom_id res chain seq x y z
N MET A 1 44.78 33.98 10.39
CA MET A 1 45.71 32.86 10.11
C MET A 1 45.36 31.77 11.10
N GLN A 2 44.31 30.96 10.94
CA GLN A 2 43.91 30.13 9.80
C GLN A 2 45.06 29.28 9.28
N GLU A 3 45.18 28.07 9.82
CA GLU A 3 45.54 26.88 9.05
C GLU A 3 44.37 25.90 9.15
N ALA A 4 43.99 25.40 7.99
CA ALA A 4 42.83 24.61 7.72
C ALA A 4 43.26 23.14 7.58
N ASP A 5 42.68 22.26 8.38
CA ASP A 5 42.70 20.83 8.09
C ASP A 5 41.49 20.48 7.24
N SER A 6 41.79 19.88 6.10
CA SER A 6 40.90 19.61 4.98
C SER A 6 39.92 18.47 5.29
N ASP A 7 38.65 18.84 5.43
CA ASP A 7 37.48 17.97 5.31
C ASP A 7 37.41 17.40 3.88
N ASN A 8 37.80 16.14 3.71
CA ASN A 8 37.64 15.41 2.45
C ASN A 8 36.69 14.22 2.67
N ASN A 9 35.42 14.51 2.91
CA ASN A 9 34.36 13.50 2.87
C ASN A 9 33.00 14.11 2.48
N LYS A 10 32.88 14.53 1.23
CA LYS A 10 31.62 14.98 0.62
C LYS A 10 31.57 14.39 -0.79
N ASP A 11 30.80 13.31 -1.00
CA ASP A 11 30.15 12.97 -2.29
C ASP A 11 29.27 11.70 -2.31
N GLU A 12 28.94 11.09 -1.18
CA GLU A 12 28.03 9.91 -1.17
C GLU A 12 26.57 10.30 -0.92
N GLY A 13 25.91 10.92 -1.91
CA GLY A 13 24.57 11.49 -1.72
C GLY A 13 23.42 10.89 -2.55
N PHE A 14 23.70 10.13 -3.60
CA PHE A 14 22.68 9.61 -4.52
C PHE A 14 22.40 8.10 -4.34
N PHE A 15 22.95 7.49 -3.28
CA PHE A 15 23.23 6.05 -3.25
C PHE A 15 22.20 5.20 -2.50
N CYS A 16 21.33 5.78 -1.65
CA CYS A 16 20.47 4.96 -0.79
C CYS A 16 19.29 4.23 -1.48
N LEU A 17 18.98 4.53 -2.75
CA LEU A 17 17.94 3.83 -3.52
C LEU A 17 18.50 2.96 -4.67
N LEU A 18 19.82 2.94 -4.86
CA LEU A 18 20.48 2.31 -6.01
C LEU A 18 21.45 1.17 -5.67
N ASP A 19 21.66 0.87 -4.39
CA ASP A 19 22.50 -0.26 -3.92
C ASP A 19 21.82 -1.63 -4.07
N GLY A 20 21.18 -1.88 -5.22
CA GLY A 20 20.50 -3.15 -5.51
C GLY A 20 20.52 -3.60 -6.97
N LEU A 21 21.18 -2.88 -7.88
CA LEU A 21 21.20 -3.25 -9.30
C LEU A 21 22.54 -3.90 -9.66
N SER A 22 22.60 -5.23 -9.58
CA SER A 22 23.58 -6.00 -10.36
C SER A 22 23.05 -6.11 -11.80
N VAL A 23 23.95 -6.03 -12.77
CA VAL A 23 23.64 -5.97 -14.22
C VAL A 23 23.01 -7.27 -14.76
N GLY A 24 22.83 -8.31 -13.92
CA GLY A 24 22.35 -9.65 -14.32
C GLY A 24 20.84 -9.84 -14.42
N ASP A 25 20.01 -8.98 -13.83
CA ASP A 25 18.56 -9.26 -13.66
C ASP A 25 17.64 -8.67 -14.75
N LEU A 26 18.19 -8.07 -15.82
CA LEU A 26 17.41 -7.32 -16.82
C LEU A 26 17.26 -7.99 -18.19
N THR A 27 17.60 -9.28 -18.36
CA THR A 27 17.40 -9.97 -19.64
C THR A 27 16.99 -11.43 -19.47
N SER A 28 15.68 -11.71 -19.36
CA SER A 28 14.99 -12.83 -20.04
C SER A 28 13.56 -13.03 -19.49
N PHE A 29 12.58 -12.35 -20.06
CA PHE A 29 11.21 -12.87 -20.12
C PHE A 29 10.64 -12.50 -21.48
N ALA A 30 11.11 -13.22 -22.50
CA ALA A 30 10.42 -13.31 -23.78
C ALA A 30 9.18 -14.20 -23.55
N TRP A 31 8.00 -13.66 -23.85
CA TRP A 31 6.74 -14.39 -23.76
C TRP A 31 6.58 -15.17 -25.08
N GLU A 32 6.85 -16.46 -25.06
CA GLU A 32 6.42 -17.35 -26.14
C GLU A 32 4.97 -17.78 -25.88
N ASN A 33 4.14 -17.56 -26.90
CA ASN A 33 2.76 -18.02 -26.96
C ASN A 33 2.76 -19.54 -27.15
N GLU A 34 2.12 -20.29 -26.26
CA GLU A 34 1.69 -21.65 -26.59
C GLU A 34 0.17 -21.80 -26.45
N SER A 35 -0.34 -22.48 -27.46
CA SER A 35 -1.71 -22.69 -27.89
C SER A 35 -2.46 -23.76 -27.09
N ASP A 36 -3.78 -23.68 -27.18
CA ASP A 36 -4.80 -24.61 -26.70
C ASP A 36 -4.55 -26.10 -27.01
N THR A 37 -5.04 -26.98 -26.12
CA THR A 37 -5.72 -28.29 -26.36
C THR A 37 -6.10 -28.89 -24.99
N GLU A 38 -7.38 -28.90 -24.63
CA GLU A 38 -8.38 -30.00 -24.72
C GLU A 38 -8.34 -31.07 -23.59
N THR A 39 -9.44 -31.09 -22.84
CA THR A 39 -10.22 -32.22 -22.27
C THR A 39 -9.53 -33.39 -21.54
N ASP A 40 -9.98 -33.71 -20.32
CA ASP A 40 -10.72 -34.97 -20.07
C ASP A 40 -11.52 -34.94 -18.76
N GLU A 41 -12.63 -35.67 -18.76
CA GLU A 41 -13.61 -35.89 -17.69
C GLU A 41 -13.15 -37.01 -16.73
N ARG A 42 -13.61 -36.98 -15.47
CA ARG A 42 -14.25 -38.10 -14.72
C ARG A 42 -14.24 -37.84 -13.20
N GLY A 43 -15.38 -38.14 -12.57
CA GLY A 43 -15.67 -37.87 -11.17
C GLY A 43 -15.11 -38.87 -10.16
N ASP A 44 -15.34 -38.61 -8.88
CA ASP A 44 -16.19 -39.48 -8.05
C ASP A 44 -16.52 -38.83 -6.69
N VAL A 45 -17.71 -39.15 -6.19
CA VAL A 45 -18.25 -38.73 -4.89
C VAL A 45 -18.03 -39.87 -3.90
N SER A 46 -17.54 -39.61 -2.69
CA SER A 46 -17.80 -40.52 -1.58
C SER A 46 -17.85 -39.83 -0.21
N VAL A 47 -18.81 -40.32 0.57
CA VAL A 47 -19.36 -39.87 1.84
C VAL A 47 -18.95 -40.88 2.92
N PHE A 48 -18.46 -40.45 4.09
CA PHE A 48 -18.44 -41.22 5.35
C PHE A 48 -18.36 -40.19 6.51
N ARG A 49 -19.43 -39.91 7.27
CA ARG A 49 -20.17 -40.64 8.32
C ARG A 49 -19.48 -40.66 9.70
N GLU A 50 -20.24 -40.15 10.67
CA GLU A 50 -20.00 -39.87 12.08
C GLU A 50 -19.49 -41.03 12.94
N VAL A 51 -18.81 -40.72 14.05
CA VAL A 51 -19.03 -41.34 15.38
C VAL A 51 -18.75 -40.31 16.50
N LEU A 52 -19.70 -40.19 17.44
CA LEU A 52 -19.68 -39.34 18.63
C LEU A 52 -19.34 -40.14 19.92
N SER A 53 -18.85 -39.39 20.93
CA SER A 53 -19.01 -39.53 22.40
C SER A 53 -18.00 -40.37 23.21
N PRO A 54 -17.90 -40.23 24.57
CA PRO A 54 -18.48 -39.22 25.47
C PRO A 54 -17.49 -38.56 26.48
N LEU A 55 -18.01 -37.51 27.12
CA LEU A 55 -17.50 -36.76 28.28
C LEU A 55 -17.24 -37.62 29.52
N ASP A 56 -16.23 -37.24 30.32
CA ASP A 56 -16.31 -37.46 31.77
C ASP A 56 -15.58 -36.39 32.60
N SER A 57 -16.08 -36.24 33.82
CA SER A 57 -16.01 -35.10 34.72
C SER A 57 -14.96 -35.23 35.83
N LYS A 58 -14.42 -34.09 36.34
CA LYS A 58 -14.27 -33.79 37.78
C LYS A 58 -13.46 -32.51 38.06
N GLU A 59 -14.07 -31.64 38.87
CA GLU A 59 -13.47 -30.47 39.52
C GLU A 59 -12.38 -30.84 40.53
N LYS A 60 -11.38 -29.95 40.70
CA LYS A 60 -10.73 -29.65 41.99
C LYS A 60 -9.93 -28.35 41.92
N THR A 61 -10.32 -27.40 42.76
CA THR A 61 -9.64 -26.15 43.11
C THR A 61 -8.39 -26.43 43.93
N GLN A 62 -7.23 -25.84 43.61
CA GLN A 62 -6.23 -25.37 44.61
C GLN A 62 -5.03 -24.60 44.03
N GLN A 63 -4.85 -23.40 44.60
CA GLN A 63 -3.63 -22.66 44.92
C GLN A 63 -2.53 -22.39 43.87
N ILE A 64 -2.35 -21.09 43.66
CA ILE A 64 -1.33 -20.39 42.89
C ILE A 64 0.08 -20.72 43.45
N ARG A 65 0.92 -21.33 42.60
CA ARG A 65 2.39 -21.34 42.72
C ARG A 65 2.98 -20.75 41.45
N VAL A 66 3.78 -19.70 41.59
CA VAL A 66 4.56 -19.08 40.51
C VAL A 66 5.75 -20.00 40.20
N SER A 67 5.76 -20.61 39.01
CA SER A 67 6.92 -21.35 38.49
C SER A 67 7.13 -21.08 37.01
N SER A 68 8.33 -20.58 36.71
CA SER A 68 9.14 -20.73 35.48
C SER A 68 8.44 -21.21 34.19
N ALA A 69 8.51 -20.34 33.16
CA ALA A 69 8.39 -20.66 31.74
C ALA A 69 7.22 -21.60 31.39
N SER A 70 6.00 -21.09 31.50
CA SER A 70 4.83 -21.73 30.89
C SER A 70 4.97 -21.69 29.37
N LYS A 71 5.25 -22.85 28.76
CA LYS A 71 4.95 -23.12 27.36
C LYS A 71 3.49 -22.71 27.14
N ILE A 72 3.29 -21.66 26.36
CA ILE A 72 1.98 -21.23 25.88
C ILE A 72 1.34 -22.47 25.23
N PRO A 73 0.13 -22.88 25.64
CA PRO A 73 -0.52 -24.03 25.01
C PRO A 73 -0.74 -23.69 23.55
N VAL A 74 -0.06 -24.43 22.67
CA VAL A 74 -0.30 -24.40 21.23
C VAL A 74 -1.64 -25.07 21.04
N SER A 75 -2.73 -24.30 21.01
CA SER A 75 -3.98 -24.81 20.45
C SER A 75 -3.74 -25.02 18.95
N GLU A 76 -3.83 -26.26 18.49
CA GLU A 76 -3.62 -26.64 17.08
C GLU A 76 -4.77 -26.20 16.15
N ASP A 77 -5.74 -25.41 16.64
CA ASP A 77 -7.01 -25.17 15.93
C ASP A 77 -7.14 -23.75 15.33
N HIS A 78 -6.06 -22.96 15.23
CA HIS A 78 -6.11 -21.57 14.75
C HIS A 78 -5.24 -21.29 13.50
N ASN A 79 -5.10 -22.27 12.61
CA ASN A 79 -4.68 -22.06 11.21
C ASN A 79 -5.73 -21.28 10.38
N ARG A 80 -6.67 -20.57 10.99
CA ARG A 80 -7.90 -20.07 10.35
C ARG A 80 -7.71 -18.83 9.45
N HIS A 81 -6.51 -18.25 9.45
CA HIS A 81 -6.10 -17.35 8.38
C HIS A 81 -4.91 -17.99 7.67
N ILE A 82 -5.21 -18.81 6.65
CA ILE A 82 -4.26 -18.95 5.55
C ILE A 82 -4.01 -17.50 5.10
N PHE A 83 -2.78 -17.05 5.15
CA PHE A 83 -2.37 -15.80 4.52
C PHE A 83 -1.85 -16.18 3.13
N PRO A 84 -2.73 -16.52 2.16
CA PRO A 84 -2.29 -17.01 0.84
C PRO A 84 -1.46 -15.95 0.11
N LEU A 85 -1.58 -14.71 0.56
CA LEU A 85 -0.86 -13.57 0.03
C LEU A 85 0.56 -13.45 0.58
N ALA A 86 0.92 -14.17 1.65
CA ALA A 86 2.24 -14.09 2.27
C ALA A 86 3.08 -15.35 2.02
N TYR A 87 4.34 -15.16 1.66
CA TYR A 87 5.28 -16.23 1.32
C TYR A 87 6.73 -15.85 1.58
N LYS A 88 7.62 -16.84 1.74
CA LYS A 88 9.06 -16.59 1.87
C LYS A 88 9.70 -16.46 0.49
N SER A 89 10.07 -15.24 0.11
CA SER A 89 10.97 -14.96 -1.02
C SER A 89 12.39 -15.36 -0.59
N SER A 90 12.91 -16.46 -1.12
CA SER A 90 14.36 -16.73 -1.07
C SER A 90 14.87 -16.80 -2.51
N GLY A 91 16.13 -16.44 -2.76
CA GLY A 91 16.76 -16.51 -4.09
C GLY A 91 16.72 -17.89 -4.77
N TYR A 92 16.21 -18.90 -4.08
CA TYR A 92 15.76 -20.18 -4.60
C TYR A 92 14.32 -20.40 -4.15
N CYS A 93 13.36 -19.73 -4.80
CA CYS A 93 11.93 -19.74 -4.43
C CYS A 93 11.25 -21.12 -4.55
N THR A 94 11.99 -22.16 -4.96
CA THR A 94 11.46 -23.48 -5.21
C THR A 94 12.39 -24.53 -4.62
N ARG A 95 11.91 -25.22 -3.58
CA ARG A 95 12.20 -26.65 -3.44
C ARG A 95 11.02 -27.33 -4.14
N ASP A 96 11.26 -27.92 -5.30
CA ASP A 96 10.24 -28.65 -6.08
C ASP A 96 9.04 -27.82 -6.58
N GLY A 97 9.23 -26.54 -6.87
CA GLY A 97 8.18 -25.68 -7.47
C GLY A 97 7.13 -25.10 -6.50
N LYS A 98 7.25 -25.34 -5.19
CA LYS A 98 6.24 -24.90 -4.20
C LYS A 98 6.67 -23.66 -3.40
N VAL A 99 5.81 -22.65 -3.40
CA VAL A 99 5.95 -21.41 -2.60
C VAL A 99 6.00 -21.75 -1.10
N GLN A 100 7.05 -21.32 -0.40
CA GLN A 100 7.21 -21.60 1.02
C GLN A 100 6.37 -20.66 1.88
N ARG A 101 5.65 -21.23 2.87
CA ARG A 101 4.91 -20.44 3.85
C ARG A 101 5.87 -19.63 4.73
N PRO A 102 5.46 -18.41 5.16
CA PRO A 102 6.20 -17.63 6.14
C PRO A 102 6.46 -18.43 7.42
N GLN A 103 7.68 -18.34 7.95
CA GLN A 103 8.05 -18.98 9.23
C GLN A 103 7.64 -18.09 10.42
N VAL A 104 6.39 -17.64 10.43
CA VAL A 104 5.84 -16.77 11.47
C VAL A 104 4.52 -17.33 12.01
N GLN A 105 4.10 -16.84 13.17
CA GLN A 105 2.86 -17.22 13.82
C GLN A 105 2.19 -16.01 14.45
N VAL A 106 0.88 -15.89 14.24
CA VAL A 106 0.05 -14.93 14.96
C VAL A 106 -0.23 -15.48 16.36
N VAL A 107 -0.03 -14.64 17.38
CA VAL A 107 -0.29 -14.97 18.79
C VAL A 107 -1.07 -13.84 19.43
N ASP A 108 -1.94 -14.17 20.38
CA ASP A 108 -2.61 -13.16 21.21
C ASP A 108 -1.64 -12.63 22.28
N MET A 109 -1.36 -11.32 22.22
CA MET A 109 -0.48 -10.60 23.15
C MET A 109 -1.27 -9.94 24.31
N GLY A 110 -2.55 -10.31 24.46
CA GLY A 110 -3.44 -9.85 25.52
C GLY A 110 -4.23 -8.59 25.16
N PRO A 111 -5.16 -8.16 26.03
CA PRO A 111 -6.21 -7.20 25.69
C PRO A 111 -5.71 -5.80 25.32
N ARG A 112 -4.49 -5.42 25.76
CA ARG A 112 -3.90 -4.11 25.46
C ARG A 112 -3.15 -4.07 24.12
N ARG A 113 -2.67 -5.22 23.65
CA ARG A 113 -1.80 -5.33 22.46
C ARG A 113 -2.46 -6.11 21.33
N GLY A 114 -3.53 -6.84 21.62
CA GLY A 114 -4.24 -7.68 20.66
C GLY A 114 -3.32 -8.73 20.04
N ASN A 115 -3.51 -8.98 18.75
CA ASN A 115 -2.67 -9.90 18.01
C ASN A 115 -1.24 -9.35 17.84
N GLY A 116 -0.25 -10.24 17.88
CA GLY A 116 1.13 -9.98 17.52
C GLY A 116 1.67 -11.07 16.61
N LEU A 117 2.83 -10.82 16.00
CA LEU A 117 3.50 -11.78 15.12
C LEU A 117 4.82 -12.20 15.75
N ILE A 118 5.06 -13.51 15.87
CA ILE A 118 6.35 -14.06 16.31
C ILE A 118 7.02 -14.85 15.19
N THR A 119 8.34 -14.90 15.17
CA THR A 119 9.08 -15.78 14.25
C THR A 119 9.20 -17.19 14.82
N ARG A 120 9.08 -18.23 14.00
CA ARG A 120 9.29 -19.65 14.39
C ARG A 120 10.75 -20.06 14.33
N THR A 121 11.57 -19.33 13.57
CA THR A 121 13.00 -19.59 13.39
C THR A 121 13.81 -18.35 13.73
N ALA A 122 15.08 -18.52 14.06
CA ALA A 122 15.99 -17.38 14.17
C ALA A 122 16.18 -16.75 12.77
N LEU A 123 16.23 -15.42 12.72
CA LEU A 123 16.42 -14.62 11.50
C LEU A 123 17.67 -13.76 11.67
N ARG A 124 18.43 -13.59 10.59
CA ARG A 124 19.60 -12.70 10.59
C ARG A 124 19.21 -11.29 10.13
N ARG A 125 19.98 -10.29 10.57
CA ARG A 125 19.89 -8.93 10.01
C ARG A 125 19.92 -8.95 8.48
N GLY A 126 18.97 -8.26 7.86
CA GLY A 126 18.83 -8.15 6.41
C GLY A 126 18.03 -9.29 5.77
N GLU A 127 17.66 -10.34 6.51
CA GLU A 127 16.84 -11.43 5.99
C GLU A 127 15.39 -10.96 5.76
N VAL A 128 14.80 -11.35 4.63
CA VAL A 128 13.37 -11.20 4.36
C VAL A 128 12.62 -12.21 5.23
N VAL A 129 11.84 -11.69 6.18
CA VAL A 129 10.95 -12.48 7.04
C VAL A 129 9.88 -13.15 6.17
N TYR A 130 9.20 -12.34 5.35
CA TYR A 130 8.27 -12.76 4.31
C TYR A 130 7.99 -11.62 3.33
N THR A 131 7.51 -11.98 2.16
CA THR A 131 6.88 -11.11 1.16
C THR A 131 5.37 -11.27 1.26
N GLU A 132 4.62 -10.19 1.17
CA GLU A 132 3.16 -10.20 1.19
C GLU A 132 2.56 -9.41 0.03
N GLN A 133 1.61 -10.01 -0.66
CA GLN A 133 0.77 -9.33 -1.64
C GLN A 133 -0.38 -8.61 -0.94
N THR A 134 -0.74 -7.42 -1.44
CA THR A 134 -1.85 -6.68 -0.87
C THR A 134 -3.17 -7.43 -0.99
N LEU A 135 -4.02 -7.32 0.03
CA LEU A 135 -5.42 -7.68 -0.11
C LEU A 135 -6.11 -6.77 -1.13
N MET A 136 -5.83 -5.47 -1.02
CA MET A 136 -6.33 -4.45 -1.91
C MET A 136 -5.47 -3.20 -1.78
N ALA A 137 -5.13 -2.62 -2.93
CA ALA A 137 -4.49 -1.31 -3.02
C ALA A 137 -5.29 -0.41 -3.96
N THR A 138 -5.24 0.90 -3.75
CA THR A 138 -5.85 1.88 -4.65
C THR A 138 -5.09 3.20 -4.58
N GLN A 139 -5.06 3.93 -5.70
CA GLN A 139 -4.45 5.26 -5.74
C GLN A 139 -5.32 6.23 -4.95
N ILE A 140 -4.68 7.11 -4.18
CA ILE A 140 -5.37 8.19 -3.49
C ILE A 140 -5.67 9.28 -4.53
N PRO A 141 -6.93 9.64 -4.75
CA PRO A 141 -7.26 10.74 -5.64
C PRO A 141 -6.66 12.04 -5.09
N GLN A 142 -5.90 12.74 -5.93
CA GLN A 142 -5.45 14.10 -5.64
C GLN A 142 -6.30 15.07 -6.48
N THR A 143 -6.80 16.12 -5.83
CA THR A 143 -7.48 17.23 -6.51
C THR A 143 -6.44 18.21 -7.00
N GLU A 144 -6.24 18.30 -8.31
CA GLU A 144 -5.44 19.37 -8.90
C GLU A 144 -6.31 20.59 -9.17
N THR A 145 -5.89 21.74 -8.65
CA THR A 145 -6.37 23.06 -9.08
C THR A 145 -5.80 23.40 -10.46
N ILE A 146 -6.22 22.67 -11.50
CA ILE A 146 -6.03 23.11 -12.87
C ILE A 146 -7.33 23.78 -13.31
N ASN A 147 -7.22 25.05 -13.69
CA ASN A 147 -8.28 26.03 -13.95
C ASN A 147 -9.40 25.67 -14.97
N LYS A 148 -9.62 24.41 -15.35
CA LYS A 148 -10.76 23.98 -16.18
C LYS A 148 -11.14 22.54 -15.82
N ARG A 149 -12.25 22.38 -15.09
CA ARG A 149 -12.84 21.11 -14.61
C ARG A 149 -11.96 20.35 -13.61
N GLU A 150 -12.50 20.18 -12.42
CA GLU A 150 -11.98 19.37 -11.32
C GLU A 150 -11.92 17.90 -11.75
N GLU A 151 -10.82 17.46 -12.36
CA GLU A 151 -10.63 16.06 -12.74
C GLU A 151 -9.88 15.33 -11.62
N LEU A 152 -10.58 14.48 -10.87
CA LEU A 152 -9.92 13.47 -10.06
C LEU A 152 -9.10 12.56 -10.99
N PHE A 153 -7.81 12.37 -10.68
CA PHE A 153 -6.89 11.49 -11.41
C PHE A 153 -6.32 12.02 -12.75
N SER A 154 -6.11 13.33 -12.91
CA SER A 154 -5.22 13.88 -13.96
C SER A 154 -3.87 13.14 -13.93
N ILE A 155 -3.63 12.29 -14.95
CA ILE A 155 -2.68 11.16 -15.10
C ILE A 155 -1.64 10.95 -13.98
N ARG A 156 -1.68 9.77 -13.33
CA ARG A 156 -0.78 9.42 -12.20
C ARG A 156 -0.19 8.00 -12.28
N ALA A 157 -0.99 6.93 -12.19
CA ALA A 157 -0.49 5.56 -12.40
C ALA A 157 -1.58 4.59 -12.87
N CYS A 158 -1.20 3.38 -13.31
CA CYS A 158 -2.15 2.33 -13.68
C CYS A 158 -2.97 1.92 -12.45
N GLN A 159 -4.30 1.92 -12.56
CA GLN A 159 -5.20 1.54 -11.45
C GLN A 159 -5.14 0.07 -11.03
N ASN A 160 -4.42 -0.78 -11.78
CA ASN A 160 -4.26 -2.20 -11.47
C ASN A 160 -2.85 -2.54 -10.98
N CYS A 161 -1.82 -2.22 -11.78
CA CYS A 161 -0.44 -2.60 -11.47
C CYS A 161 0.39 -1.45 -10.87
N PHE A 162 -0.19 -0.26 -10.71
CA PHE A 162 0.46 0.91 -10.09
C PHE A 162 1.74 1.39 -10.78
N ARG A 163 2.03 0.91 -11.99
CA ARG A 163 3.07 1.48 -12.83
C ARG A 163 2.76 2.96 -13.06
N SER A 164 3.67 3.84 -12.67
CA SER A 164 3.53 5.28 -12.93
C SER A 164 3.40 5.52 -14.42
N MET A 165 2.47 6.41 -14.75
CA MET A 165 2.23 6.87 -16.13
C MET A 165 2.40 8.38 -16.22
N GLU A 166 3.16 8.94 -15.28
CA GLU A 166 3.50 10.35 -15.24
C GLU A 166 4.43 10.71 -16.41
N PRO A 167 4.02 11.63 -17.28
CA PRO A 167 4.89 12.11 -18.35
C PRO A 167 6.06 12.92 -17.78
N ILE A 168 7.11 13.09 -18.58
CA ILE A 168 8.25 13.93 -18.21
C ILE A 168 7.86 15.40 -17.97
N THR A 169 6.74 15.84 -18.55
CA THR A 169 6.19 17.19 -18.37
C THR A 169 5.75 17.46 -16.93
N SER A 170 5.34 16.45 -16.16
CA SER A 170 5.01 16.58 -14.74
C SER A 170 6.22 16.98 -13.87
N CYS A 171 7.45 16.79 -14.37
CA CYS A 171 8.66 17.23 -13.67
C CYS A 171 8.94 18.74 -13.79
N ARG A 172 8.23 19.47 -14.68
CA ARG A 172 8.49 20.90 -14.90
C ARG A 172 8.06 21.71 -13.67
N THR A 173 9.01 22.36 -13.00
CA THR A 173 8.68 23.39 -12.01
C THR A 173 8.20 24.65 -12.70
N ALA A 174 7.23 25.36 -12.10
CA ALA A 174 6.73 26.65 -12.59
C ALA A 174 7.83 27.69 -12.91
N ASN A 175 9.03 27.55 -12.32
CA ASN A 175 10.15 28.48 -12.46
C ASN A 175 11.33 27.96 -13.32
N SER A 176 11.25 26.77 -13.94
CA SER A 176 12.32 26.22 -14.79
C SER A 176 11.81 26.01 -16.21
N LEU A 177 12.33 26.80 -17.15
CA LEU A 177 12.12 26.60 -18.59
C LEU A 177 12.93 25.41 -19.14
N ALA A 178 13.80 24.78 -18.34
CA ALA A 178 14.71 23.74 -18.79
C ALA A 178 14.05 22.36 -18.76
N SER A 179 14.01 21.70 -19.92
CA SER A 179 13.63 20.29 -20.03
C SER A 179 14.73 19.39 -19.44
N LEU A 180 14.32 18.26 -18.86
CA LEU A 180 15.27 17.22 -18.45
C LEU A 180 16.09 16.75 -19.67
N PRO A 181 17.41 16.53 -19.54
CA PRO A 181 18.25 16.09 -20.66
C PRO A 181 17.85 14.69 -21.14
N LEU A 182 18.09 14.37 -22.41
CA LEU A 182 17.75 13.06 -23.00
C LEU A 182 16.29 12.63 -22.71
N PRO A 183 15.27 13.45 -23.03
CA PRO A 183 13.87 13.19 -22.66
C PRO A 183 13.30 11.89 -23.24
N HIS A 184 13.88 11.39 -24.33
CA HIS A 184 13.52 10.10 -24.95
C HIS A 184 13.84 8.88 -24.05
N LEU A 185 14.65 9.04 -23.01
CA LEU A 185 14.92 7.98 -22.03
C LEU A 185 13.81 7.85 -20.97
N TRP A 186 12.88 8.81 -20.91
CA TRP A 186 11.74 8.72 -20.01
C TRP A 186 10.77 7.65 -20.50
N PRO A 187 10.33 6.71 -19.64
CA PRO A 187 9.56 5.54 -20.08
C PRO A 187 8.10 5.84 -20.44
N VAL A 188 7.65 7.10 -20.26
CA VAL A 188 6.27 7.54 -20.47
C VAL A 188 6.21 8.69 -21.47
N SER A 189 5.48 8.50 -22.57
CA SER A 189 5.28 9.54 -23.58
C SER A 189 4.46 10.73 -23.06
N ASP A 190 4.79 11.93 -23.53
CA ASP A 190 4.13 13.20 -23.14
C ASP A 190 2.63 13.25 -23.53
N VAL A 191 1.83 13.89 -22.68
CA VAL A 191 0.36 13.89 -22.72
C VAL A 191 -0.21 14.82 -23.79
N THR A 192 0.53 15.88 -24.16
CA THR A 192 0.15 16.77 -25.27
C THR A 192 0.08 16.05 -26.63
N LEU A 193 0.84 14.95 -26.79
CA LEU A 193 0.75 14.05 -27.95
C LEU A 193 -0.39 13.02 -27.84
N LEU A 194 -1.11 12.97 -26.70
CA LEU A 194 -2.22 12.05 -26.43
C LEU A 194 -3.57 12.66 -26.76
N ASP A 195 -3.79 13.94 -26.46
CA ASP A 195 -5.01 14.65 -26.88
C ASP A 195 -5.17 14.65 -28.40
N GLU A 196 -4.06 14.79 -29.13
CA GLU A 196 -4.04 14.69 -30.60
C GLU A 196 -4.26 13.24 -31.07
N ALA A 197 -3.70 12.24 -30.38
CA ALA A 197 -3.86 10.82 -30.72
C ALA A 197 -5.27 10.29 -30.41
N MET A 198 -5.91 10.74 -29.33
CA MET A 198 -7.30 10.40 -28.98
C MET A 198 -8.31 11.04 -29.94
N LYS A 199 -7.97 12.21 -30.52
CA LYS A 199 -8.77 12.85 -31.58
C LYS A 199 -8.55 12.21 -32.95
N ALA A 200 -7.37 11.66 -33.23
CA ALA A 200 -6.99 11.13 -34.55
C ALA A 200 -7.32 9.64 -34.78
N SER A 201 -7.68 8.88 -33.75
CA SER A 201 -8.00 7.46 -33.86
C SER A 201 -9.49 7.20 -33.63
N SER A 202 -10.14 6.43 -34.52
CA SER A 202 -11.49 5.88 -34.27
C SER A 202 -11.41 4.95 -33.05
N PRO A 203 -11.84 5.36 -31.85
CA PRO A 203 -11.40 4.69 -30.65
C PRO A 203 -12.42 3.60 -30.37
N ARG A 204 -12.19 2.38 -30.86
CA ARG A 204 -12.76 1.21 -30.20
C ARG A 204 -12.09 1.15 -28.81
N ASN A 205 -12.82 1.52 -27.77
CA ASN A 205 -12.48 1.35 -26.33
C ASN A 205 -11.58 2.40 -25.62
N GLY A 206 -11.25 3.54 -26.25
CA GLY A 206 -10.51 4.61 -25.56
C GLY A 206 -9.02 4.30 -25.32
N GLN A 207 -8.43 3.58 -26.28
CA GLN A 207 -7.03 3.18 -26.27
C GLN A 207 -6.18 4.23 -27.01
N ASP A 208 -4.99 4.56 -26.50
CA ASP A 208 -4.03 5.43 -27.18
C ASP A 208 -3.07 4.66 -28.09
N LYS A 209 -2.20 5.38 -28.83
CA LYS A 209 -1.20 4.80 -29.73
C LYS A 209 -0.16 3.90 -29.04
N PHE A 210 -0.06 3.95 -27.72
CA PHE A 210 0.85 3.15 -26.90
C PHE A 210 0.14 1.96 -26.23
N GLY A 211 -1.15 1.74 -26.55
CA GLY A 211 -1.94 0.66 -26.02
C GLY A 211 -2.51 0.90 -24.62
N ARG A 212 -2.30 2.09 -24.04
CA ARG A 212 -2.88 2.50 -22.75
C ARG A 212 -4.35 2.80 -22.91
N ILE A 213 -5.11 2.64 -21.84
CA ILE A 213 -6.57 2.83 -21.86
C ILE A 213 -6.96 3.84 -20.81
N GLN A 214 -7.71 4.85 -21.24
CA GLN A 214 -8.39 5.78 -20.35
C GLN A 214 -9.86 5.41 -20.23
N CYS A 215 -10.39 5.37 -19.02
CA CYS A 215 -11.82 5.26 -18.81
C CYS A 215 -12.51 6.55 -19.28
N ARG A 216 -13.52 6.44 -20.14
CA ARG A 216 -14.21 7.62 -20.71
C ARG A 216 -15.09 8.39 -19.71
N LEU A 217 -15.39 7.79 -18.56
CA LEU A 217 -16.31 8.35 -17.59
C LEU A 217 -15.59 8.98 -16.41
N CYS A 218 -14.62 8.28 -15.83
CA CYS A 218 -13.87 8.75 -14.66
C CYS A 218 -12.40 9.06 -14.96
N HIS A 219 -11.99 9.04 -16.23
CA HIS A 219 -10.63 9.36 -16.68
C HIS A 219 -9.50 8.50 -16.07
N ALA A 220 -9.84 7.47 -15.30
CA ALA A 220 -8.91 6.52 -14.73
C ALA A 220 -8.11 5.77 -15.80
N TRP A 221 -6.81 5.63 -15.58
CA TRP A 221 -5.89 5.07 -16.57
C TRP A 221 -5.44 3.64 -16.26
N PHE A 222 -5.23 2.88 -17.33
CA PHE A 222 -4.71 1.52 -17.32
C PHE A 222 -3.60 1.38 -18.36
N CYS A 223 -2.49 0.72 -18.00
CA CYS A 223 -1.38 0.55 -18.93
C CYS A 223 -1.73 -0.41 -20.10
N THR A 224 -2.67 -1.34 -19.90
CA THR A 224 -3.11 -2.31 -20.90
C THR A 224 -4.59 -2.69 -20.72
N ILE A 225 -5.20 -3.29 -21.76
CA ILE A 225 -6.54 -3.91 -21.65
C ILE A 225 -6.58 -5.02 -20.61
N HIS A 226 -5.48 -5.77 -20.47
CA HIS A 226 -5.37 -6.83 -19.48
C HIS A 226 -5.47 -6.28 -18.05
N CYS A 227 -4.76 -5.19 -17.74
CA CYS A 227 -4.87 -4.51 -16.45
C CYS A 227 -6.28 -4.00 -16.18
N LYS A 228 -6.96 -3.42 -17.18
CA LYS A 228 -8.35 -2.98 -17.03
C LYS A 228 -9.30 -4.14 -16.74
N THR A 229 -9.14 -5.25 -17.46
CA THR A 229 -9.95 -6.46 -17.26
C THR A 229 -9.75 -7.06 -15.87
N ILE A 230 -8.50 -7.19 -15.41
CA ILE A 230 -8.19 -7.69 -14.06
C ILE A 230 -8.78 -6.75 -13.01
N HIS A 231 -8.59 -5.44 -13.15
CA HIS A 231 -9.13 -4.46 -12.23
C HIS A 231 -10.65 -4.58 -12.11
N ASN A 232 -11.38 -4.59 -13.24
CA ASN A 232 -12.83 -4.72 -13.23
C ASN A 232 -13.33 -6.04 -12.63
N ARG A 233 -12.56 -7.12 -12.78
CA ARG A 233 -12.89 -8.42 -12.17
C ARG A 233 -12.67 -8.42 -10.66
N LYS A 234 -11.61 -7.77 -10.17
CA LYS A 234 -11.22 -7.77 -8.75
C LYS A 234 -11.89 -6.67 -7.92
N MET A 235 -12.05 -5.48 -8.51
CA MET A 235 -12.34 -4.22 -7.82
C MET A 235 -13.68 -3.60 -8.24
N GLY A 236 -14.35 -4.21 -9.21
CA GLY A 236 -15.56 -3.66 -9.83
C GLY A 236 -15.31 -2.39 -10.63
N SER A 237 -16.35 -1.56 -10.71
CA SER A 237 -16.35 -0.38 -11.57
C SER A 237 -15.42 0.70 -11.04
N CYS A 238 -14.41 1.07 -11.83
CA CYS A 238 -13.56 2.24 -11.54
C CYS A 238 -14.40 3.51 -11.32
N CYS A 239 -15.43 3.72 -12.15
CA CYS A 239 -16.28 4.92 -12.15
C CYS A 239 -17.13 5.08 -10.89
N ILE A 240 -17.69 3.99 -10.37
CA ILE A 240 -18.60 4.05 -9.23
C ILE A 240 -17.87 4.62 -8.00
N ALA A 241 -16.68 4.09 -7.69
CA ALA A 241 -15.94 4.58 -6.54
C ALA A 241 -15.48 6.03 -6.75
N THR A 242 -15.07 6.42 -7.98
CA THR A 242 -14.71 7.82 -8.26
C THR A 242 -15.89 8.75 -8.03
N GLN A 243 -17.06 8.44 -8.60
CA GLN A 243 -18.29 9.24 -8.42
C GLN A 243 -18.78 9.24 -6.97
N ALA A 244 -18.60 8.14 -6.24
CA ALA A 244 -18.90 8.09 -4.82
C ALA A 244 -17.98 9.02 -4.01
N LEU A 245 -16.68 9.06 -4.32
CA LEU A 245 -15.73 9.97 -3.67
C LEU A 245 -15.96 11.44 -4.07
N GLU A 246 -16.41 11.71 -5.29
CA GLU A 246 -16.83 13.05 -5.72
C GLU A 246 -17.94 13.65 -4.85
N SER A 247 -18.79 12.81 -4.26
CA SER A 247 -19.83 13.30 -3.33
C SER A 247 -19.24 14.05 -2.13
N LEU A 248 -18.02 13.72 -1.70
CA LEU A 248 -17.31 14.47 -0.65
C LEU A 248 -16.85 15.86 -1.09
N LEU A 249 -16.75 16.10 -2.40
CA LEU A 249 -16.41 17.41 -2.95
C LEU A 249 -17.59 18.37 -2.87
N CYS A 250 -18.82 17.86 -2.96
CA CYS A 250 -20.04 18.67 -2.98
C CYS A 250 -20.42 19.30 -1.62
N PHE A 251 -19.84 18.85 -0.51
CA PHE A 251 -20.14 19.36 0.84
C PHE A 251 -19.10 20.39 1.34
N ARG A 252 -18.34 21.01 0.44
CA ARG A 252 -17.21 21.88 0.79
C ARG A 252 -17.54 23.36 0.65
N ASP A 253 -16.94 24.17 1.53
CA ASP A 253 -16.64 25.57 1.23
C ASP A 253 -15.54 25.65 0.16
N ILE A 254 -15.69 26.58 -0.78
CA ILE A 254 -14.89 26.70 -2.01
C ILE A 254 -13.41 27.02 -1.72
N ASP A 255 -13.09 27.50 -0.51
CA ASP A 255 -11.81 28.15 -0.20
C ASP A 255 -10.76 27.25 0.47
N GLU A 256 -11.07 25.99 0.84
CA GLU A 256 -10.09 25.07 1.43
C GLU A 256 -9.85 23.79 0.59
N PRO A 257 -8.57 23.43 0.31
CA PRO A 257 -8.25 22.19 -0.38
C PRO A 257 -8.50 20.99 0.54
N TYR A 258 -9.69 20.38 0.47
CA TYR A 258 -9.95 19.14 1.19
C TYR A 258 -9.32 17.95 0.44
N GLU A 259 -8.48 17.19 1.13
CA GLU A 259 -7.84 15.99 0.61
C GLU A 259 -8.68 14.76 0.98
N VAL A 260 -9.00 13.91 0.00
CA VAL A 260 -9.74 12.69 0.30
C VAL A 260 -8.84 11.76 1.11
N GLN A 261 -9.25 11.48 2.35
CA GLN A 261 -8.49 10.63 3.24
C GLN A 261 -8.25 9.23 2.63
N ALA A 262 -7.00 8.76 2.71
CA ALA A 262 -6.57 7.44 2.22
C ALA A 262 -7.49 6.29 2.69
N ALA A 263 -7.82 6.28 3.98
CA ALA A 263 -8.68 5.27 4.58
C ALA A 263 -10.09 5.23 3.95
N VAL A 264 -10.67 6.41 3.68
CA VAL A 264 -11.98 6.54 3.05
C VAL A 264 -11.92 6.09 1.59
N THR A 265 -10.86 6.45 0.85
CA THR A 265 -10.66 6.00 -0.53
C THR A 265 -10.59 4.48 -0.61
N TRP A 266 -9.80 3.87 0.27
CA TRP A 266 -9.70 2.42 0.34
C TRP A 266 -11.05 1.78 0.68
N ALA A 267 -11.75 2.30 1.69
CA ALA A 267 -13.05 1.76 2.12
C ALA A 267 -14.10 1.80 1.03
N VAL A 268 -14.23 2.92 0.32
CA VAL A 268 -15.17 3.06 -0.81
C VAL A 268 -14.84 2.07 -1.93
N ARG A 269 -13.56 1.93 -2.27
CA ARG A 269 -13.13 0.98 -3.30
C ARG A 269 -13.37 -0.46 -2.86
N MET A 270 -13.09 -0.80 -1.60
CA MET A 270 -13.36 -2.12 -1.06
C MET A 270 -14.85 -2.41 -1.03
N PHE A 271 -15.69 -1.45 -0.64
CA PHE A 271 -17.15 -1.60 -0.62
C PHE A 271 -17.71 -1.95 -2.01
N VAL A 272 -17.21 -1.29 -3.07
CA VAL A 272 -17.58 -1.61 -4.47
C VAL A 272 -17.15 -3.03 -4.84
N ALA A 273 -15.94 -3.44 -4.45
CA ALA A 273 -15.44 -4.79 -4.70
C ALA A 273 -16.25 -5.86 -3.94
N GLU A 274 -16.59 -5.62 -2.68
CA GLU A 274 -17.39 -6.50 -1.84
C GLU A 274 -18.83 -6.61 -2.36
N THR A 275 -19.42 -5.53 -2.86
CA THR A 275 -20.75 -5.59 -3.51
C THR A 275 -20.75 -6.58 -4.68
N GLN A 276 -19.71 -6.53 -5.52
CA GLN A 276 -19.58 -7.47 -6.64
C GLN A 276 -19.38 -8.91 -6.16
N ARG A 277 -18.57 -9.13 -5.11
CA ARG A 277 -18.34 -10.46 -4.53
C ARG A 277 -19.61 -11.03 -3.89
N PHE A 278 -20.34 -10.19 -3.14
CA PHE A 278 -21.59 -10.53 -2.49
C PHE A 278 -22.63 -10.99 -3.51
N ARG A 279 -22.79 -10.27 -4.62
CA ARG A 279 -23.70 -10.66 -5.71
C ARG A 279 -23.36 -11.98 -6.39
N VAL A 280 -22.09 -12.39 -6.38
CA VAL A 280 -21.64 -13.64 -7.01
C VAL A 280 -21.69 -14.83 -6.05
N SER A 281 -21.37 -14.62 -4.78
CA SER A 281 -21.11 -15.69 -3.81
C SER A 281 -22.02 -15.68 -2.58
N ASN A 282 -22.84 -14.64 -2.41
CA ASN A 282 -23.59 -14.34 -1.19
C ASN A 282 -22.72 -14.33 0.09
N THR A 283 -21.42 -14.04 -0.05
CA THR A 283 -20.46 -13.97 1.05
C THR A 283 -19.63 -12.70 0.96
N LEU A 284 -19.35 -12.12 2.13
CA LEU A 284 -18.39 -11.03 2.28
C LEU A 284 -17.03 -11.60 2.69
N LEU A 285 -15.98 -10.81 2.51
CA LEU A 285 -14.60 -11.14 2.86
C LEU A 285 -14.32 -11.22 4.38
N GLY A 286 -15.36 -11.40 5.21
CA GLY A 286 -15.32 -11.29 6.67
C GLY A 286 -14.15 -12.04 7.31
N SER A 287 -13.81 -13.24 6.82
CA SER A 287 -12.71 -14.06 7.36
C SER A 287 -11.30 -13.49 7.15
N LEU A 288 -11.10 -12.61 6.17
CA LEU A 288 -9.79 -11.98 5.91
C LEU A 288 -9.64 -10.62 6.60
N LEU A 289 -10.76 -9.95 6.92
CA LEU A 289 -10.79 -8.72 7.72
C LEU A 289 -11.01 -8.98 9.21
N GLU A 290 -11.28 -10.23 9.58
CA GLU A 290 -11.38 -10.68 10.96
C GLU A 290 -10.04 -10.43 11.68
N GLY A 291 -10.12 -9.97 12.94
CA GLY A 291 -8.95 -9.67 13.77
C GLY A 291 -8.15 -8.43 13.38
N PHE A 292 -8.63 -7.62 12.43
CA PHE A 292 -8.10 -6.28 12.17
C PHE A 292 -8.55 -5.31 13.26
N CYS A 293 -7.68 -4.35 13.61
CA CYS A 293 -8.07 -3.24 14.47
C CYS A 293 -8.96 -2.26 13.70
N GLY A 294 -10.07 -1.81 14.28
CA GLY A 294 -10.96 -0.83 13.66
C GLY A 294 -12.40 -1.29 13.71
N GLU A 295 -13.18 -0.65 14.57
CA GLU A 295 -14.64 -0.82 14.65
C GLU A 295 -15.33 0.39 14.03
N ALA A 296 -16.60 0.26 13.64
CA ALA A 296 -17.37 1.40 13.10
C ALA A 296 -17.38 2.61 14.06
N SER A 297 -17.33 2.39 15.38
CA SER A 297 -17.26 3.43 16.41
C SER A 297 -15.95 4.23 16.40
N ASP A 298 -14.86 3.69 15.83
CA ASP A 298 -13.56 4.35 15.78
C ASP A 298 -13.55 5.53 14.78
N LEU A 299 -14.55 5.61 13.89
CA LEU A 299 -14.62 6.60 12.81
C LEU A 299 -14.46 8.05 13.30
N THR A 300 -15.10 8.39 14.43
CA THR A 300 -15.00 9.74 15.02
C THR A 300 -13.63 9.99 15.66
N ALA A 301 -13.04 8.98 16.31
CA ALA A 301 -11.71 9.11 16.91
C ALA A 301 -10.60 9.22 15.85
N LEU A 302 -10.84 8.66 14.67
CA LEU A 302 -9.97 8.74 13.49
C LEU A 302 -10.29 9.93 12.58
N GLU A 303 -11.32 10.73 12.93
CA GLU A 303 -11.77 11.89 12.16
C GLU A 303 -12.06 11.57 10.68
N LEU A 304 -12.66 10.40 10.40
CA LEU A 304 -12.84 9.89 9.04
C LEU A 304 -14.20 10.28 8.42
N GLY A 305 -14.19 11.02 7.31
CA GLY A 305 -15.40 11.39 6.59
C GLY A 305 -15.87 12.82 6.87
N ILE A 306 -17.19 13.02 6.95
CA ILE A 306 -17.80 14.33 7.15
C ILE A 306 -18.22 14.50 8.60
N LEU A 307 -17.86 15.63 9.20
CA LEU A 307 -18.32 16.00 10.53
C LEU A 307 -19.81 16.36 10.47
N SER A 308 -20.63 15.61 11.19
CA SER A 308 -22.08 15.80 11.27
C SER A 308 -22.51 16.04 12.70
N LYS A 309 -23.56 16.85 12.88
CA LYS A 309 -24.14 17.16 14.19
C LYS A 309 -25.28 16.19 14.46
N HIS A 310 -25.27 15.54 15.63
CA HIS A 310 -26.37 14.67 16.03
C HIS A 310 -27.64 15.48 16.27
N GLU A 311 -28.81 14.84 16.11
CA GLU A 311 -30.14 15.49 16.21
C GLU A 311 -30.38 16.20 17.56
N ASN A 312 -29.72 15.75 18.63
CA ASN A 312 -29.79 16.34 19.96
C ASN A 312 -28.96 17.63 20.12
N GLY A 313 -28.19 18.02 19.08
CA GLY A 313 -27.46 19.27 19.01
C GLY A 313 -26.21 19.39 19.90
N LEU A 314 -25.86 18.34 20.66
CA LEU A 314 -24.79 18.39 21.67
C LEU A 314 -23.53 17.62 21.29
N LEU A 315 -23.63 16.66 20.36
CA LEU A 315 -22.52 15.80 19.95
C LEU A 315 -22.25 15.93 18.46
N TRP A 316 -20.97 16.08 18.11
CA TRP A 316 -20.49 16.03 16.74
C TRP A 316 -19.81 14.69 16.50
N THR A 317 -20.15 14.04 15.40
CA THR A 317 -19.61 12.73 15.02
C THR A 317 -19.24 12.74 13.55
N TYR A 318 -18.17 12.04 13.21
CA TYR A 318 -17.85 11.81 11.81
C TYR A 318 -18.78 10.74 11.22
N THR A 319 -19.11 10.89 9.93
CA THR A 319 -19.95 9.94 9.20
C THR A 319 -19.57 9.87 7.72
N LEU A 320 -19.76 8.69 7.13
CA LEU A 320 -19.70 8.44 5.69
C LEU A 320 -21.08 8.38 5.03
N GLN A 321 -22.13 8.84 5.70
CA GLN A 321 -23.52 8.77 5.20
C GLN A 321 -23.69 9.30 3.76
N PRO A 322 -23.17 10.49 3.38
CA PRO A 322 -23.39 10.98 2.02
C PRO A 322 -22.72 10.11 0.94
N ILE A 323 -21.57 9.52 1.27
CA ILE A 323 -20.88 8.57 0.40
C ILE A 323 -21.70 7.30 0.27
N TYR A 324 -22.19 6.77 1.38
CA TYR A 324 -23.01 5.57 1.41
C TYR A 324 -24.28 5.72 0.57
N GLU A 325 -25.00 6.84 0.70
CA GLU A 325 -26.18 7.14 -0.12
C GLU A 325 -25.83 7.24 -1.61
N SER A 326 -24.67 7.79 -1.95
CA SER A 326 -24.15 7.78 -3.32
C SER A 326 -23.89 6.35 -3.81
N LEU A 327 -23.24 5.52 -2.99
CA LEU A 327 -22.97 4.10 -3.30
C LEU A 327 -24.26 3.30 -3.48
N VAL A 328 -25.25 3.45 -2.60
CA VAL A 328 -26.58 2.80 -2.72
C VAL A 328 -27.22 3.13 -4.06
N ARG A 329 -27.22 4.39 -4.48
CA ARG A 329 -27.77 4.82 -5.78
C ARG A 329 -26.95 4.29 -6.97
N LEU A 330 -25.63 4.42 -6.92
CA LEU A 330 -24.73 4.05 -8.02
C LEU A 330 -24.66 2.54 -8.24
N LEU A 331 -24.64 1.75 -7.16
CA LEU A 331 -24.61 0.28 -7.19
C LEU A 331 -26.02 -0.33 -7.31
N ARG A 332 -27.07 0.48 -7.11
CA ARG A 332 -28.47 0.07 -7.04
C ARG A 332 -28.67 -1.04 -6.01
N LEU A 333 -28.26 -0.78 -4.76
CA LEU A 333 -28.38 -1.77 -3.69
C LEU A 333 -29.84 -2.00 -3.33
N THR A 334 -30.26 -3.27 -3.29
CA THR A 334 -31.60 -3.64 -2.80
C THR A 334 -31.69 -3.46 -1.27
N PRO A 335 -32.90 -3.37 -0.69
CA PRO A 335 -33.06 -3.35 0.76
C PRO A 335 -32.36 -4.53 1.46
N ASP A 336 -32.47 -5.73 0.91
CA ASP A 336 -31.82 -6.94 1.45
C ASP A 336 -30.29 -6.85 1.38
N GLU A 337 -29.73 -6.31 0.27
CA GLU A 337 -28.29 -6.09 0.15
C GLU A 337 -27.78 -5.08 1.20
N GLN A 338 -28.57 -4.06 1.53
CA GLN A 338 -28.21 -3.03 2.52
C GLN A 338 -28.15 -3.56 3.96
N GLU A 339 -28.72 -4.73 4.26
CA GLU A 339 -28.55 -5.37 5.57
C GLU A 339 -27.08 -5.78 5.79
N SER A 340 -26.47 -6.38 4.77
CA SER A 340 -25.07 -6.83 4.81
C SER A 340 -24.08 -5.73 4.39
N LEU A 341 -24.43 -4.98 3.35
CA LEU A 341 -23.65 -3.85 2.81
C LEU A 341 -24.15 -2.54 3.41
N SER A 342 -24.18 -2.45 4.74
CA SER A 342 -24.76 -1.31 5.48
C SER A 342 -23.82 -0.10 5.59
N LEU A 343 -24.34 1.02 6.07
CA LEU A 343 -23.51 2.19 6.46
C LEU A 343 -22.45 1.79 7.51
N MET A 344 -22.84 0.97 8.49
CA MET A 344 -21.93 0.50 9.54
C MET A 344 -20.80 -0.34 8.95
N PHE A 345 -21.10 -1.18 7.96
CA PHE A 345 -20.07 -1.91 7.23
C PHE A 345 -19.09 -0.98 6.52
N LEU A 346 -19.56 0.11 5.89
CA LEU A 346 -18.67 1.11 5.28
C LEU A 346 -17.82 1.84 6.34
N HIS A 347 -18.39 2.21 7.49
CA HIS A 347 -17.66 2.82 8.62
C HIS A 347 -16.58 1.89 9.18
N GLU A 348 -16.90 0.60 9.29
CA GLU A 348 -15.96 -0.44 9.73
C GLU A 348 -14.81 -0.58 8.73
N LEU A 349 -15.09 -0.66 7.42
CA LEU A 349 -14.06 -0.71 6.37
C LEU A 349 -13.11 0.51 6.45
N ALA A 350 -13.66 1.71 6.65
CA ALA A 350 -12.86 2.93 6.77
C ALA A 350 -12.00 2.93 8.04
N SER A 351 -12.56 2.50 9.16
CA SER A 351 -11.83 2.44 10.43
C SER A 351 -10.72 1.38 10.39
N LYS A 352 -11.00 0.21 9.79
CA LYS A 352 -9.98 -0.82 9.51
C LYS A 352 -8.90 -0.29 8.58
N ALA A 353 -9.26 0.41 7.50
CA ALA A 353 -8.27 1.03 6.63
C ALA A 353 -7.45 2.12 7.34
N GLY A 354 -8.06 2.91 8.22
CA GLY A 354 -7.39 3.96 8.98
C GLY A 354 -6.33 3.43 9.94
N ARG A 355 -6.57 2.26 10.54
CA ARG A 355 -5.67 1.65 11.53
C ARG A 355 -4.68 0.64 10.96
N ASN A 356 -4.96 0.07 9.79
CA ASN A 356 -4.14 -1.00 9.17
C ASN A 356 -3.61 -0.65 7.77
N GLY A 357 -4.02 0.48 7.20
CA GLY A 357 -3.61 0.91 5.87
C GLY A 357 -2.15 1.39 5.84
N PHE A 358 -1.45 1.03 4.78
CA PHE A 358 -0.11 1.47 4.46
C PHE A 358 -0.17 2.51 3.36
N GLY A 359 0.32 3.73 3.67
CA GLY A 359 0.61 4.74 2.66
C GLY A 359 1.88 4.37 1.90
N MET A 360 1.81 4.37 0.59
CA MET A 360 2.88 3.95 -0.31
C MET A 360 2.95 4.90 -1.51
N LEU A 361 4.09 4.90 -2.20
CA LEU A 361 4.25 5.61 -3.47
C LEU A 361 4.39 4.59 -4.60
N THR A 362 3.89 4.93 -5.78
CA THR A 362 4.18 4.17 -7.00
C THR A 362 5.68 4.20 -7.32
N GLN A 363 6.12 3.32 -8.23
CA GLN A 363 7.48 3.44 -8.76
C GLN A 363 7.61 4.72 -9.60
N SER A 364 8.54 5.59 -9.23
CA SER A 364 8.87 6.80 -10.01
C SER A 364 9.48 6.44 -11.37
N PRO A 365 9.00 7.05 -12.48
CA PRO A 365 9.62 6.91 -13.79
C PRO A 365 11.05 7.44 -13.84
N PHE A 366 11.43 8.32 -12.90
CA PHE A 366 12.78 8.89 -12.78
C PHE A 366 13.84 7.80 -12.58
N LYS A 367 13.51 6.71 -11.87
CA LYS A 367 14.44 5.60 -11.65
C LYS A 367 14.87 4.95 -12.98
N ALA A 368 13.90 4.65 -13.84
CA ALA A 368 14.15 4.08 -15.16
C ALA A 368 14.89 5.06 -16.07
N TYR A 369 14.52 6.34 -16.05
CA TYR A 369 15.19 7.41 -16.77
C TYR A 369 16.68 7.55 -16.36
N TYR A 370 16.96 7.59 -15.06
CA TYR A 370 18.31 7.67 -14.53
C TYR A 370 19.16 6.44 -14.89
N ALA A 371 18.59 5.23 -14.80
CA ALA A 371 19.25 4.02 -15.26
C ALA A 371 19.58 4.08 -16.77
N GLY A 372 18.68 4.67 -17.57
CA GLY A 372 18.92 5.00 -18.98
C GLY A 372 20.12 5.94 -19.16
N ILE A 373 20.22 7.01 -18.37
CA ILE A 373 21.38 7.92 -18.42
C ILE A 373 22.67 7.18 -18.13
N LEU A 374 22.71 6.35 -17.08
CA LEU A 374 23.92 5.59 -16.72
C LEU A 374 24.41 4.71 -17.89
N ARG A 375 23.49 3.98 -18.53
CA ARG A 375 23.81 3.14 -19.71
C ARG A 375 24.33 3.96 -20.90
N ASN A 376 23.82 5.18 -21.09
CA ASN A 376 24.16 6.03 -22.22
C ASN A 376 25.30 7.03 -21.96
N SER A 377 25.81 7.11 -20.73
CA SER A 377 26.85 8.07 -20.33
C SER A 377 28.23 7.44 -20.14
N GLY A 378 28.41 6.15 -20.44
CA GLY A 378 29.67 5.45 -20.22
C GLY A 378 29.92 5.08 -18.76
N GLY A 379 28.86 4.97 -17.96
CA GLY A 379 28.93 4.56 -16.56
C GLY A 379 28.99 5.72 -15.56
N ARG A 380 28.83 5.35 -14.29
CA ARG A 380 28.84 6.27 -13.16
C ARG A 380 30.21 6.95 -13.04
N GLY A 381 30.23 8.26 -12.80
CA GLY A 381 31.45 9.04 -12.61
C GLY A 381 32.21 9.40 -13.91
N SER A 382 31.66 9.08 -15.09
CA SER A 382 32.24 9.56 -16.34
C SER A 382 32.02 11.08 -16.49
N LYS A 383 32.91 11.77 -17.24
CA LYS A 383 32.73 13.21 -17.55
C LYS A 383 31.37 13.51 -18.19
N ARG A 384 30.86 12.59 -19.02
CA ARG A 384 29.55 12.72 -19.66
C ARG A 384 28.41 12.55 -18.65
N HIS A 385 28.54 11.59 -17.72
CA HIS A 385 27.58 11.38 -16.65
C HIS A 385 27.49 12.62 -15.74
N GLU A 386 28.63 13.14 -15.28
CA GLU A 386 28.70 14.33 -14.44
C GLU A 386 28.08 15.56 -15.13
N GLY A 387 28.36 15.75 -16.43
CA GLY A 387 27.76 16.81 -17.23
C GLY A 387 26.23 16.70 -17.32
N LEU A 388 25.70 15.50 -17.54
CA LEU A 388 24.26 15.25 -17.57
C LEU A 388 23.62 15.47 -16.20
N MET A 389 24.27 15.05 -15.11
CA MET A 389 23.76 15.25 -13.76
C MET A 389 23.68 16.73 -13.38
N LYS A 390 24.63 17.56 -13.83
CA LYS A 390 24.53 19.02 -13.68
C LYS A 390 23.33 19.59 -14.44
N GLN A 391 23.05 19.11 -15.64
CA GLN A 391 21.87 19.53 -16.41
C GLN A 391 20.56 19.11 -15.74
N VAL A 392 20.50 17.88 -15.20
CA VAL A 392 19.34 17.42 -14.41
C VAL A 392 19.13 18.31 -13.19
N ALA A 393 20.19 18.61 -12.43
CA ALA A 393 20.10 19.51 -11.28
C ALA A 393 19.55 20.88 -11.66
N GLN A 394 20.07 21.48 -12.73
CA GLN A 394 19.61 22.77 -13.24
C GLN A 394 18.14 22.73 -13.66
N ALA A 395 17.71 21.67 -14.34
CA ALA A 395 16.31 21.49 -14.73
C ALA A 395 15.38 21.42 -13.51
N LEU A 396 15.85 20.85 -12.40
CA LEU A 396 15.15 20.78 -11.12
C LEU A 396 15.31 22.05 -10.25
N GLY A 397 15.93 23.11 -10.77
CA GLY A 397 16.10 24.38 -10.05
C GLY A 397 17.25 24.40 -9.04
N SER A 398 18.19 23.47 -9.12
CA SER A 398 19.36 23.39 -8.25
C SER A 398 20.66 23.52 -9.04
N GLN A 399 21.73 24.00 -8.38
CA GLN A 399 23.07 24.06 -8.98
C GLN A 399 23.77 22.69 -9.04
N ARG A 400 23.36 21.76 -8.17
CA ARG A 400 23.93 20.40 -8.08
C ARG A 400 22.88 19.41 -7.58
N LEU A 401 23.08 18.12 -7.84
CA LEU A 401 22.24 17.09 -7.25
C LEU A 401 22.57 16.94 -5.77
N GLU A 402 21.62 17.26 -4.90
CA GLU A 402 21.74 17.11 -3.46
C GLU A 402 21.05 15.81 -2.98
N ARG A 403 21.39 15.38 -1.76
CA ARG A 403 20.72 14.23 -1.11
C ARG A 403 19.22 14.51 -1.03
N GLY A 404 18.40 13.60 -1.55
CA GLY A 404 16.94 13.73 -1.52
C GLY A 404 16.34 14.46 -2.73
N MET A 405 17.13 14.86 -3.73
CA MET A 405 16.56 15.41 -4.98
C MET A 405 15.81 14.37 -5.82
N ASP A 406 16.12 13.08 -5.64
CA ASP A 406 15.27 11.96 -6.08
C ASP A 406 13.88 12.06 -5.47
N ARG A 407 13.78 12.33 -4.15
CA ARG A 407 12.49 12.54 -3.48
C ARG A 407 11.74 13.73 -4.05
N VAL A 408 12.40 14.82 -4.39
CA VAL A 408 11.74 16.00 -5.02
C VAL A 408 11.05 15.64 -6.33
N VAL A 409 11.63 14.70 -7.09
CA VAL A 409 11.01 14.18 -8.32
C VAL A 409 9.95 13.15 -7.96
N GLU A 410 10.22 12.20 -7.06
CA GLU A 410 9.26 11.20 -6.59
C GLU A 410 7.99 11.85 -6.03
N ASP A 411 8.09 12.87 -5.20
CA ASP A 411 6.95 13.62 -4.64
C ASP A 411 6.05 14.24 -5.74
N LYS A 412 6.59 14.43 -6.96
CA LYS A 412 5.84 14.97 -8.10
C LYS A 412 5.34 13.92 -9.08
N VAL A 413 6.04 12.79 -9.23
CA VAL A 413 5.75 11.79 -10.28
C VAL A 413 5.54 10.37 -9.76
N ALA A 414 5.53 10.19 -8.44
CA ALA A 414 5.19 8.96 -7.76
C ALA A 414 3.86 9.16 -7.00
N PRO A 415 2.73 8.86 -7.64
CA PRO A 415 1.42 8.97 -7.00
C PRO A 415 1.31 8.17 -5.71
N GLU A 416 0.52 8.70 -4.78
CA GLU A 416 0.23 8.05 -3.51
C GLU A 416 -0.80 6.93 -3.64
N ILE A 417 -0.57 5.87 -2.88
CA ILE A 417 -1.38 4.66 -2.82
C ILE A 417 -1.65 4.33 -1.37
N VAL A 418 -2.84 3.80 -1.12
CA VAL A 418 -3.19 3.13 0.12
C VAL A 418 -3.38 1.64 -0.14
N ALA A 419 -2.72 0.81 0.67
CA ALA A 419 -2.76 -0.64 0.55
C ALA A 419 -2.96 -1.30 1.91
N VAL A 420 -3.61 -2.46 1.92
CA VAL A 420 -3.84 -3.25 3.13
C VAL A 420 -3.22 -4.64 2.96
N PHE A 421 -2.52 -5.09 3.99
CA PHE A 421 -1.74 -6.34 4.01
C PHE A 421 -2.14 -7.15 5.25
N PRO A 422 -2.97 -8.20 5.11
CA PRO A 422 -3.57 -8.89 6.25
C PRO A 422 -2.61 -9.45 7.30
N LEU A 423 -1.49 -10.05 6.89
CA LEU A 423 -0.50 -10.57 7.83
C LEU A 423 0.28 -9.41 8.48
N THR A 424 0.71 -8.44 7.68
CA THR A 424 1.47 -7.28 8.16
C THR A 424 0.64 -6.37 9.09
N ALA A 425 -0.68 -6.32 8.91
CA ALA A 425 -1.61 -5.63 9.81
C ALA A 425 -1.61 -6.18 11.25
N ARG A 426 -1.12 -7.42 11.46
CA ARG A 426 -0.98 -8.04 12.80
C ARG A 426 0.35 -7.75 13.47
N ILE A 427 1.26 -7.01 12.84
CA ILE A 427 2.56 -6.67 13.43
C ILE A 427 2.41 -5.45 14.32
N ASN A 428 2.76 -5.60 15.60
CA ASN A 428 2.73 -4.52 16.57
C ASN A 428 3.80 -3.44 16.36
N HIS A 429 3.52 -2.26 16.90
CA HIS A 429 4.46 -1.15 16.90
C HIS A 429 5.57 -1.28 17.95
N SER A 430 6.79 -0.89 17.57
CA SER A 430 7.85 -0.44 18.49
C SER A 430 8.57 0.79 17.94
N CYS A 431 8.91 1.76 18.81
CA CYS A 431 9.78 2.88 18.41
C CYS A 431 11.26 2.46 18.24
N VAL A 432 11.60 1.23 18.64
CA VAL A 432 12.87 0.54 18.39
C VAL A 432 12.55 -0.81 17.77
N PRO A 433 12.11 -0.83 16.51
CA PRO A 433 11.62 -2.04 15.87
C PRO A 433 12.77 -3.00 15.56
N ASN A 434 12.44 -4.29 15.41
CA ASN A 434 13.38 -5.31 14.96
C ASN A 434 13.18 -5.70 13.49
N ALA A 435 12.11 -5.22 12.84
CA ALA A 435 11.88 -5.36 11.41
C ALA A 435 11.42 -4.02 10.79
N GLN A 436 11.48 -3.95 9.47
CA GLN A 436 10.91 -2.84 8.69
C GLN A 436 10.13 -3.38 7.51
N VAL A 437 9.11 -2.63 7.10
CA VAL A 437 8.43 -2.85 5.82
C VAL A 437 9.23 -2.16 4.74
N GLN A 438 9.62 -2.91 3.72
CA GLN A 438 10.18 -2.39 2.49
C GLN A 438 9.15 -2.56 1.39
N SER A 439 8.70 -1.45 0.82
CA SER A 439 8.08 -1.50 -0.49
C SER A 439 9.17 -1.88 -1.49
N GLN A 440 9.07 -3.06 -2.09
CA GLN A 440 9.74 -3.25 -3.37
C GLN A 440 9.20 -2.21 -4.37
N GLU A 441 9.87 -2.02 -5.52
CA GLU A 441 9.29 -1.24 -6.62
C GLU A 441 7.83 -1.71 -6.78
N PHE A 442 6.83 -0.90 -6.41
CA PHE A 442 5.45 -1.36 -6.14
C PHE A 442 4.67 -1.76 -7.41
N VAL A 443 5.40 -2.18 -8.43
CA VAL A 443 4.91 -3.03 -9.50
C VAL A 443 4.40 -4.31 -8.84
N ASP A 444 3.13 -4.63 -9.06
CA ASP A 444 2.44 -5.85 -8.60
C ASP A 444 1.98 -5.89 -7.13
N ALA A 445 2.04 -4.75 -6.43
CA ALA A 445 1.41 -4.52 -5.14
C ALA A 445 1.85 -5.48 -4.01
N ARG A 446 3.17 -5.59 -3.81
CA ARG A 446 3.82 -6.46 -2.81
C ARG A 446 4.72 -5.65 -1.86
N ILE A 447 4.92 -6.19 -0.66
CA ILE A 447 5.86 -5.67 0.34
C ILE A 447 6.73 -6.80 0.87
N ASP A 448 7.93 -6.44 1.33
CA ASP A 448 8.77 -7.31 2.13
C ASP A 448 8.83 -6.82 3.57
N VAL A 449 8.76 -7.74 4.52
CA VAL A 449 9.14 -7.48 5.90
C VAL A 449 10.56 -7.97 6.08
N VAL A 450 11.48 -7.06 6.43
CA VAL A 450 12.92 -7.35 6.51
C VAL A 450 13.43 -7.12 7.93
N ALA A 451 14.24 -8.05 8.43
CA ALA A 451 14.84 -7.97 9.76
C ALA A 451 15.91 -6.85 9.81
N LEU A 452 15.78 -5.94 10.77
CA LEU A 452 16.73 -4.83 11.02
C LEU A 452 17.94 -5.26 11.87
N ARG A 453 17.76 -6.34 12.63
CA ARG A 453 18.76 -6.98 13.49
C ARG A 453 18.47 -8.48 13.53
N ASP A 454 19.34 -9.23 14.17
CA ASP A 454 19.04 -10.63 14.46
C ASP A 454 17.79 -10.73 15.37
N ILE A 455 16.91 -11.68 15.05
CA ILE A 455 15.64 -11.94 15.75
C ILE A 455 15.64 -13.41 16.19
N ALA A 456 15.46 -13.67 17.47
CA ALA A 456 15.46 -15.03 18.00
C ALA A 456 14.16 -15.78 17.66
N ALA A 457 14.22 -17.11 17.61
CA ALA A 457 13.01 -17.93 17.50
C ALA A 457 12.07 -17.66 18.70
N GLY A 458 10.78 -17.46 18.43
CA GLY A 458 9.77 -17.08 19.41
C GLY A 458 9.74 -15.59 19.76
N GLU A 459 10.66 -14.77 19.24
CA GLU A 459 10.66 -13.33 19.47
C GLU A 459 9.55 -12.64 18.65
N GLU A 460 8.90 -11.63 19.25
CA GLU A 460 7.91 -10.80 18.57
C GLU A 460 8.57 -9.92 17.51
N ILE A 461 8.01 -9.95 16.31
CA ILE A 461 8.34 -9.05 15.22
C ILE A 461 7.58 -7.74 15.44
N THR A 462 8.29 -6.61 15.39
CA THR A 462 7.72 -5.27 15.53
C THR A 462 8.25 -4.34 14.46
N ILE A 463 7.39 -3.43 13.99
CA ILE A 463 7.72 -2.39 13.00
C ILE A 463 7.46 -0.99 13.58
N SER A 464 8.00 0.05 12.95
CA SER A 464 7.71 1.44 13.33
C SER A 464 6.61 2.04 12.45
N TYR A 465 5.43 2.32 13.02
CA TYR A 465 4.32 2.93 12.28
C TYR A 465 4.58 4.40 11.90
N ILE A 466 5.36 5.12 12.71
CA ILE A 466 5.51 6.59 12.60
C ILE A 466 6.88 7.03 12.09
N GLY A 467 7.62 6.13 11.42
CA GLY A 467 8.96 6.38 10.89
C GLY A 467 9.95 6.94 11.92
N CYS A 468 10.51 6.09 12.78
CA CYS A 468 11.46 6.50 13.84
C CYS A 468 12.94 6.38 13.44
N GLY A 469 13.26 6.21 12.15
CA GLY A 469 14.61 6.00 11.64
C GLY A 469 15.50 7.24 11.72
N ARG A 470 16.82 7.06 11.48
CA ARG A 470 17.85 8.12 11.62
C ARG A 470 17.60 9.39 10.77
N THR A 471 16.79 9.28 9.72
CA THR A 471 16.41 10.38 8.81
C THR A 471 15.19 11.17 9.29
N SER A 472 14.40 10.61 10.19
CA SER A 472 13.26 11.26 10.82
C SER A 472 13.74 11.74 12.18
N GLY A 473 14.20 13.00 12.26
CA GLY A 473 14.84 13.57 13.46
C GLY A 473 14.16 13.16 14.77
N SER A 474 14.92 13.06 15.86
CA SER A 474 14.47 12.45 17.12
C SER A 474 13.16 13.06 17.64
N LYS A 475 12.01 12.47 17.29
CA LYS A 475 10.70 12.85 17.83
C LYS A 475 10.73 12.58 19.34
N SER A 476 10.30 13.54 20.17
CA SER A 476 10.16 13.33 21.62
C SER A 476 9.17 12.22 21.93
N THR A 477 9.26 11.64 23.14
CA THR A 477 8.32 10.58 23.58
C THR A 477 6.87 11.05 23.51
N SER A 478 6.60 12.29 23.95
CA SER A 478 5.27 12.91 23.87
C SER A 478 4.75 13.05 22.44
N ARG A 479 5.62 13.44 21.49
CA ARG A 479 5.24 13.54 20.06
C ARG A 479 4.91 12.17 19.46
N ARG A 480 5.73 11.15 19.75
CA ARG A 480 5.49 9.78 19.28
C ARG A 480 4.17 9.23 19.82
N ARG A 481 3.91 9.39 21.12
CA ARG A 481 2.65 8.94 21.76
C ARG A 481 1.44 9.68 21.20
N ARG A 482 1.52 10.99 20.98
CA ARG A 482 0.42 11.77 20.39
C ARG A 482 0.06 11.29 18.99
N GLU A 483 1.07 11.07 18.14
CA GLU A 483 0.86 10.58 16.77
C GLU A 483 0.27 9.17 16.73
N LEU A 484 0.76 8.27 17.61
CA LEU A 484 0.22 6.92 17.73
C LEU A 484 -1.19 6.89 18.30
N LEU A 485 -1.49 7.77 19.27
CA LEU A 485 -2.83 7.88 19.85
C LEU A 485 -3.81 8.39 18.81
N ALA A 486 -3.46 9.42 18.04
CA ALA A 486 -4.35 9.99 17.02
C ALA A 486 -4.65 9.01 15.88
N LYS A 487 -3.66 8.22 15.43
CA LYS A 487 -3.83 7.35 14.24
C LYS A 487 -4.19 5.91 14.56
N TYR A 488 -3.71 5.38 15.68
CA TYR A 488 -3.80 3.95 16.01
C TYR A 488 -4.51 3.67 17.33
N LEU A 489 -4.92 4.73 18.05
CA LEU A 489 -5.72 4.67 19.27
C LEU A 489 -5.05 3.90 20.41
N PHE A 490 -3.72 3.98 20.53
CA PHE A 490 -2.98 3.38 21.65
C PHE A 490 -1.82 4.26 22.14
N THR A 491 -1.38 4.00 23.38
CA THR A 491 -0.19 4.64 23.97
C THR A 491 1.00 3.70 23.94
N CYS A 492 2.13 4.12 23.37
CA CYS A 492 3.32 3.28 23.28
C CYS A 492 4.06 3.11 24.62
N GLU A 493 4.32 1.86 24.97
CA GLU A 493 5.04 1.39 26.16
C GLU A 493 6.41 0.73 25.81
N CYS A 494 6.94 0.93 24.60
CA CYS A 494 8.22 0.34 24.20
C CYS A 494 9.40 0.88 25.05
N PRO A 495 10.57 0.20 25.09
CA PRO A 495 11.72 0.60 25.90
C PRO A 495 12.17 2.06 25.70
N ARG A 496 12.05 2.60 24.48
CA ARG A 496 12.39 4.01 24.20
C ARG A 496 11.38 5.01 24.74
N CYS A 497 10.11 4.62 24.89
CA CYS A 497 9.06 5.47 25.46
C CYS A 497 8.96 5.35 26.99
N THR A 498 9.52 4.29 27.58
CA THR A 498 9.54 4.04 29.02
C THR A 498 10.88 4.39 29.67
N ALA A 499 11.96 4.51 28.89
CA ALA A 499 13.19 5.13 29.36
C ALA A 499 12.89 6.55 29.87
N LYS A 500 13.41 6.88 31.05
CA LYS A 500 13.40 8.26 31.56
C LYS A 500 14.17 9.14 30.57
N GLU A 501 13.60 10.30 30.24
CA GLU A 501 14.18 11.25 29.26
C GLU A 501 15.62 11.63 29.56
#